data_AF-A0A7S6IKS7-F1
#
_entry.id   AF-A0A7S6IKS7-F1
#
_cell.length_a   1.000
_cell.length_b   1.000
_cell.length_c   1.000
_cell.angle_alpha   90.00
_cell.angle_beta   90.00
_cell.angle_gamma   90.00
#
_symmetry.space_group_name_H-M   'P 1'
#
loop_
_entity.id
_entity.type
_entity.pdbx_description
1 polymer ?
#
loop_
_entity_poly.entity_id
_entity_poly.type
_entity_poly.pdbx_seq_one_letter_code
_entity_poly.pdbx_strand_id
1 'polypeptide(L)'
;IRACEEVAGTSAIIFGNRAKHMRIQPTFGGTLQETSCIKCGQCTLYCPVGAITEKSQVKEALDILANKGKKVTVVQVAPAVRVALSEAFGYKEGTVTTGKMVSALKALGFDLVYDTNYGADLTICEEAGELVNRLKDPNAVFPMFTSCCPAWVNYVEQSAPDFIPNLSSCRSPQGMLSSLIKNYLPKLLGIQQDEVL
;
A
#
# COMPACT_ATOMS: atom_id res chain seq x y z
N ILE A 1 20.81 -3.85 3.49
CA ILE A 1 21.63 -3.02 2.57
C ILE A 1 21.55 -3.60 1.17
N ARG A 2 22.12 -4.79 0.91
CA ARG A 2 22.03 -5.46 -0.41
C ARG A 2 20.63 -5.54 -0.99
N ALA A 3 19.61 -5.94 -0.21
CA ALA A 3 18.22 -5.94 -0.70
C ALA A 3 17.70 -4.55 -1.15
N CYS A 4 18.17 -3.46 -0.52
CA CYS A 4 17.80 -2.11 -0.95
C CYS A 4 18.42 -1.79 -2.32
N GLU A 5 19.70 -2.10 -2.48
CA GLU A 5 20.48 -1.82 -3.68
C GLU A 5 20.12 -2.76 -4.84
N GLU A 6 20.18 -4.07 -4.62
CA GLU A 6 20.03 -5.11 -5.65
C GLU A 6 18.57 -5.39 -6.00
N VAL A 7 17.63 -5.29 -5.05
CA VAL A 7 16.21 -5.60 -5.30
C VAL A 7 15.40 -4.34 -5.55
N ALA A 8 15.50 -3.35 -4.66
CA ALA A 8 14.75 -2.10 -4.82
C ALA A 8 15.42 -1.12 -5.79
N GLY A 9 16.68 -1.35 -6.20
CA GLY A 9 17.41 -0.44 -7.09
C GLY A 9 17.76 0.90 -6.43
N THR A 10 17.72 0.98 -5.09
CA THR A 10 17.92 2.22 -4.36
C THR A 10 18.96 2.03 -3.26
N SER A 11 19.92 2.94 -3.15
CA SER A 11 20.95 2.88 -2.10
C SER A 11 20.56 3.75 -0.90
N ALA A 12 19.33 3.58 -0.41
CA ALA A 12 18.75 4.42 0.65
C ALA A 12 19.23 4.08 2.07
N ILE A 13 19.78 2.88 2.26
CA ILE A 13 20.37 2.43 3.54
C ILE A 13 21.80 1.95 3.32
N ILE A 14 22.71 2.34 4.22
CA ILE A 14 24.15 2.07 4.10
C ILE A 14 24.75 1.59 5.43
N PHE A 15 25.99 1.11 5.38
CA PHE A 15 26.82 1.00 6.58
C PHE A 15 27.32 2.39 6.97
N GLY A 16 26.80 2.91 8.08
CA GLY A 16 27.29 4.13 8.71
C GLY A 16 28.33 3.82 9.77
N ASN A 17 29.10 4.86 10.13
CA ASN A 17 30.20 4.81 11.12
C ASN A 17 31.34 3.85 10.71
N ARG A 18 32.31 3.66 11.61
CA ARG A 18 33.48 2.80 11.40
C ARG A 18 33.78 1.92 12.62
N ALA A 19 34.47 0.81 12.38
CA ALA A 19 34.93 -0.14 13.39
C ALA A 19 33.79 -0.56 14.34
N LYS A 20 34.02 -0.52 15.66
CA LYS A 20 33.06 -0.94 16.69
C LYS A 20 31.75 -0.15 16.74
N HIS A 21 31.64 0.96 16.00
CA HIS A 21 30.44 1.80 15.96
C HIS A 21 29.62 1.62 14.69
N MET A 22 30.02 0.68 13.82
CA MET A 22 29.32 0.42 12.56
C MET A 22 27.85 0.09 12.80
N ARG A 23 26.96 0.77 12.10
CA ARG A 23 25.51 0.55 12.18
C ARG A 23 24.88 0.69 10.81
N ILE A 24 23.73 0.06 10.62
CA ILE A 24 22.88 0.33 9.47
C ILE A 24 22.17 1.66 9.74
N GLN A 25 22.21 2.58 8.78
CA GLN A 25 21.49 3.84 8.86
C GLN A 25 21.07 4.33 7.47
N PRO A 26 20.10 5.26 7.38
CA PRO A 26 19.81 5.95 6.14
C PRO A 26 21.06 6.65 5.59
N THR A 27 21.12 6.83 4.27
CA THR A 27 22.20 7.55 3.61
C THR A 27 22.35 8.96 4.22
N PHE A 28 23.60 9.39 4.44
CA PHE A 28 23.94 10.63 5.16
C PHE A 28 23.50 10.72 6.64
N GLY A 29 22.92 9.66 7.22
CA GLY A 29 22.58 9.60 8.64
C GLY A 29 21.31 10.38 9.04
N GLY A 30 20.56 10.91 8.07
CA GLY A 30 19.26 11.55 8.28
C GLY A 30 18.12 10.55 8.39
N THR A 31 16.92 11.01 8.04
CA THR A 31 15.70 10.19 7.97
C THR A 31 15.56 9.52 6.60
N LEU A 32 14.77 8.45 6.49
CA LEU A 32 14.52 7.80 5.19
C LEU A 32 13.83 8.75 4.19
N GLN A 33 13.05 9.71 4.67
CA GLN A 33 12.36 10.72 3.87
C GLN A 33 13.32 11.66 3.13
N GLU A 34 14.53 11.84 3.66
CA GLU A 34 15.57 12.70 3.09
C GLU A 34 16.52 11.93 2.17
N THR A 35 16.23 10.65 1.91
CA THR A 35 17.03 9.77 1.04
C THR A 35 16.24 9.37 -0.20
N SER A 36 16.89 8.65 -1.11
CA SER A 36 16.25 8.01 -2.28
C SER A 36 15.34 6.83 -1.91
N CYS A 37 14.76 6.81 -0.71
CA CYS A 37 13.92 5.72 -0.24
C CYS A 37 12.54 5.79 -0.91
N ILE A 38 12.20 4.74 -1.65
CA ILE A 38 10.89 4.60 -2.29
C ILE A 38 9.84 3.94 -1.38
N LYS A 39 10.20 3.62 -0.13
CA LYS A 39 9.31 3.04 0.90
C LYS A 39 8.72 1.68 0.52
N CYS A 40 9.46 0.85 -0.22
CA CYS A 40 9.00 -0.47 -0.67
C CYS A 40 8.99 -1.57 0.40
N GLY A 41 9.69 -1.36 1.53
CA GLY A 41 9.77 -2.34 2.62
C GLY A 41 10.66 -3.55 2.34
N GLN A 42 11.37 -3.65 1.20
CA GLN A 42 12.27 -4.78 0.93
C GLN A 42 13.30 -4.98 2.06
N CYS A 43 13.79 -3.90 2.67
CA CYS A 43 14.72 -4.00 3.79
C CYS A 43 14.14 -4.66 5.05
N THR A 44 12.82 -4.60 5.28
CA THR A 44 12.19 -5.27 6.44
C THR A 44 12.09 -6.78 6.21
N LEU A 45 11.72 -7.20 5.01
CA LEU A 45 11.59 -8.62 4.64
C LEU A 45 12.91 -9.40 4.78
N TYR A 46 14.02 -8.77 4.42
CA TYR A 46 15.34 -9.39 4.51
C TYR A 46 16.03 -9.18 5.87
N CYS A 47 15.37 -8.52 6.83
CA CYS A 47 15.96 -8.31 8.16
C CYS A 47 15.74 -9.56 9.03
N PRO A 48 16.79 -10.33 9.36
CA PRO A 48 16.61 -11.62 10.05
C PRO A 48 16.25 -11.48 11.54
N VAL A 49 16.41 -10.28 12.12
CA VAL A 49 16.27 -10.04 13.57
C VAL A 49 15.19 -9.01 13.90
N GLY A 50 14.46 -8.50 12.90
CA GLY A 50 13.44 -7.47 13.12
C GLY A 50 13.99 -6.11 13.56
N ALA A 51 15.25 -5.79 13.25
CA ALA A 51 15.82 -4.46 13.54
C ALA A 51 15.24 -3.34 12.67
N ILE A 52 14.69 -3.70 11.50
CA ILE A 52 13.98 -2.79 10.60
C ILE A 52 12.56 -3.32 10.49
N THR A 53 11.59 -2.52 10.93
CA THR A 53 10.17 -2.86 10.93
C THR A 53 9.36 -1.83 10.16
N GLU A 54 8.15 -2.19 9.80
CA GLU A 54 7.14 -1.25 9.37
C GLU A 54 6.79 -0.25 10.47
N LYS A 55 6.25 0.91 10.07
CA LYS A 55 5.65 1.85 11.00
C LYS A 55 4.30 1.28 11.43
N SER A 56 4.24 0.69 12.62
CA SER A 56 3.03 0.06 13.13
C SER A 56 1.89 1.07 13.29
N GLN A 57 0.73 0.73 12.73
CA GLN A 57 -0.55 1.43 12.92
C GLN A 57 -1.55 0.56 13.71
N VAL A 58 -1.09 -0.53 14.33
CA VAL A 58 -1.95 -1.46 15.07
C VAL A 58 -2.62 -0.76 16.25
N LYS A 59 -1.87 0.03 17.01
CA LYS A 59 -2.42 0.79 18.14
C LYS A 59 -3.51 1.76 17.68
N GLU A 60 -3.25 2.51 16.62
CA GLU A 60 -4.22 3.46 16.05
C GLU A 60 -5.52 2.76 15.62
N ALA A 61 -5.41 1.60 14.95
CA ALA A 61 -6.57 0.80 14.57
C ALA A 61 -7.35 0.28 15.78
N LEU A 62 -6.66 -0.20 16.82
CA LEU A 62 -7.30 -0.66 18.06
C LEU A 62 -7.97 0.50 18.82
N ASP A 63 -7.33 1.67 18.87
CA ASP A 63 -7.88 2.86 19.49
C ASP A 63 -9.14 3.33 18.73
N ILE A 64 -9.15 3.26 17.40
CA ILE A 64 -10.35 3.53 16.57
C ILE A 64 -11.48 2.55 16.92
N LEU A 65 -11.19 1.25 16.98
CA LEU A 65 -12.19 0.23 17.29
C LEU A 65 -12.76 0.37 18.71
N ALA A 66 -11.90 0.66 19.69
CA ALA A 66 -12.30 0.86 21.07
C ALA A 66 -13.15 2.12 21.26
N ASN A 67 -12.88 3.18 20.50
CA ASN A 67 -13.53 4.49 20.64
C ASN A 67 -14.53 4.81 19.51
N LYS A 68 -14.96 3.83 18.71
CA LYS A 68 -15.82 4.07 17.54
C LYS A 68 -17.22 4.61 17.88
N GLY A 69 -17.70 4.38 19.11
CA GLY A 69 -19.05 4.76 19.52
C GLY A 69 -20.11 4.16 18.59
N LYS A 70 -20.91 4.99 17.93
CA LYS A 70 -21.92 4.58 16.94
C LYS A 70 -21.43 4.62 15.49
N LYS A 71 -20.19 5.02 15.26
CA LYS A 71 -19.63 5.15 13.91
C LYS A 71 -19.42 3.77 13.29
N VAL A 72 -19.63 3.71 11.98
CA VAL A 72 -19.43 2.50 11.17
C VAL A 72 -17.96 2.39 10.82
N THR A 73 -17.30 1.36 11.34
CA THR A 73 -15.89 1.08 11.06
C THR A 73 -15.72 0.21 9.83
N VAL A 74 -14.84 0.64 8.92
CA VAL A 74 -14.59 -0.04 7.66
C VAL A 74 -13.13 -0.45 7.58
N VAL A 75 -12.89 -1.73 7.29
CA VAL A 75 -11.57 -2.23 6.91
C VAL A 75 -11.59 -2.68 5.45
N GLN A 76 -10.54 -2.32 4.71
CA GLN A 76 -10.31 -2.85 3.36
C GLN A 76 -9.07 -3.73 3.36
N VAL A 77 -9.10 -4.81 2.59
CA VAL A 77 -8.02 -5.80 2.57
C VAL A 77 -7.44 -5.98 1.17
N ALA A 78 -6.12 -5.83 1.05
CA ALA A 78 -5.39 -5.98 -0.21
C ALA A 78 -5.42 -7.44 -0.73
N PRO A 79 -5.30 -7.63 -2.07
CA PRO A 79 -5.45 -8.95 -2.71
C PRO A 79 -4.57 -10.04 -2.08
N ALA A 80 -3.28 -9.76 -1.87
CA ALA A 80 -2.27 -10.72 -1.42
C ALA A 80 -2.46 -11.20 0.03
N VAL A 81 -3.13 -10.40 0.87
CA VAL A 81 -3.26 -10.69 2.32
C VAL A 81 -4.01 -12.00 2.55
N ARG A 82 -5.03 -12.31 1.73
CA ARG A 82 -5.84 -13.54 1.88
C ARG A 82 -5.04 -14.83 1.71
N VAL A 83 -3.87 -14.76 1.08
CA VAL A 83 -2.99 -15.90 0.83
C VAL A 83 -1.85 -15.90 1.86
N ALA A 84 -1.13 -14.78 1.96
CA ALA A 84 0.08 -14.68 2.80
C ALA A 84 -0.22 -14.74 4.30
N LEU A 85 -1.38 -14.23 4.76
CA LEU A 85 -1.73 -14.24 6.18
C LEU A 85 -1.76 -15.66 6.77
N SER A 86 -2.09 -16.65 5.95
CA SER A 86 -2.26 -18.04 6.38
C SER A 86 -0.96 -18.67 6.90
N GLU A 87 0.18 -18.27 6.35
CA GLU A 87 1.51 -18.79 6.71
C GLU A 87 1.85 -18.49 8.17
N ALA A 88 1.45 -17.31 8.67
CA ALA A 88 1.63 -16.93 10.07
C ALA A 88 0.83 -17.81 11.06
N PHE A 89 -0.18 -18.53 10.57
CA PHE A 89 -0.98 -19.48 11.35
C PHE A 89 -0.57 -20.95 11.09
N GLY A 90 0.59 -21.19 10.46
CA GLY A 90 1.12 -22.53 10.21
C GLY A 90 0.47 -23.25 9.04
N TYR A 91 -0.29 -22.56 8.19
CA TYR A 91 -0.79 -23.14 6.94
C TYR A 91 0.32 -23.16 5.88
N LYS A 92 0.12 -23.99 4.84
CA LYS A 92 1.03 -24.06 3.69
C LYS A 92 0.98 -22.75 2.89
N GLU A 93 2.11 -22.30 2.38
CA GLU A 93 2.20 -21.21 1.39
C GLU A 93 1.18 -21.41 0.26
N GLY A 94 0.52 -20.33 -0.14
CA GLY A 94 -0.53 -20.37 -1.16
C GLY A 94 -1.92 -20.75 -0.63
N THR A 95 -2.09 -21.04 0.66
CA THR A 95 -3.41 -21.37 1.22
C THR A 95 -4.32 -20.15 1.24
N VAL A 96 -5.47 -20.24 0.55
CA VAL A 96 -6.46 -19.17 0.51
C VAL A 96 -7.32 -19.19 1.78
N THR A 97 -7.31 -18.11 2.55
CA THR A 97 -7.97 -18.00 3.87
C THR A 97 -9.00 -16.86 3.94
N THR A 98 -9.55 -16.43 2.81
CA THR A 98 -10.47 -15.28 2.70
C THR A 98 -11.59 -15.30 3.75
N GLY A 99 -12.33 -16.41 3.87
CA GLY A 99 -13.43 -16.50 4.84
C GLY A 99 -12.96 -16.37 6.30
N LYS A 100 -11.85 -17.03 6.66
CA LYS A 100 -11.28 -16.96 8.01
C LYS A 100 -10.79 -15.54 8.34
N MET A 101 -10.16 -14.88 7.38
CA MET A 101 -9.70 -13.50 7.49
C MET A 101 -10.87 -12.54 7.72
N VAL A 102 -11.96 -12.66 6.93
CA VAL A 102 -13.17 -11.83 7.11
C VAL A 102 -13.80 -12.10 8.48
N SER A 103 -13.92 -13.36 8.89
CA SER A 103 -14.45 -13.72 10.21
C SER A 103 -13.58 -13.15 11.34
N ALA A 104 -12.26 -13.19 11.22
CA ALA A 104 -11.34 -12.64 12.21
C ALA A 104 -11.46 -11.11 12.32
N LEU A 105 -11.52 -10.40 11.19
CA LEU A 105 -11.72 -8.94 11.19
C LEU A 105 -13.05 -8.52 11.79
N LYS A 106 -14.12 -9.26 11.53
CA LYS A 106 -15.42 -9.04 12.18
C LYS A 106 -15.37 -9.33 13.68
N ALA A 107 -14.68 -10.41 14.09
CA ALA A 107 -14.49 -10.74 15.50
C ALA A 107 -13.64 -9.70 16.24
N LEU A 108 -12.72 -9.02 15.55
CA LEU A 108 -11.95 -7.88 16.08
C LEU A 108 -12.81 -6.62 16.30
N GLY A 109 -13.99 -6.53 15.68
CA GLY A 109 -14.94 -5.43 15.90
C GLY A 109 -15.17 -4.50 14.72
N PHE A 110 -14.62 -4.79 13.53
CA PHE A 110 -14.96 -4.05 12.31
C PHE A 110 -16.39 -4.34 11.86
N ASP A 111 -17.15 -3.30 11.53
CA ASP A 111 -18.55 -3.44 11.11
C ASP A 111 -18.64 -3.93 9.66
N LEU A 112 -17.79 -3.37 8.78
CA LEU A 112 -17.74 -3.69 7.36
C LEU A 112 -16.32 -4.08 6.94
N VAL A 113 -16.21 -5.17 6.19
CA VAL A 113 -14.97 -5.68 5.62
C VAL A 113 -15.10 -5.65 4.10
N TYR A 114 -14.33 -4.78 3.44
CA TYR A 114 -14.29 -4.68 1.99
C TYR A 114 -13.03 -5.32 1.40
N ASP A 115 -13.19 -5.83 0.20
CA ASP A 115 -12.10 -6.40 -0.58
C ASP A 115 -11.56 -5.34 -1.54
N THR A 116 -10.27 -5.00 -1.44
CA THR A 116 -9.62 -4.04 -2.34
C THR A 116 -9.60 -4.53 -3.79
N ASN A 117 -9.88 -5.80 -4.06
CA ASN A 117 -10.12 -6.30 -5.42
C ASN A 117 -11.24 -5.52 -6.13
N TYR A 118 -12.30 -5.10 -5.43
CA TYR A 118 -13.32 -4.24 -6.04
C TYR A 118 -12.74 -2.90 -6.50
N GLY A 119 -11.83 -2.32 -5.70
CA GLY A 119 -11.04 -1.17 -6.11
C GLY A 119 -10.14 -1.46 -7.31
N ALA A 120 -9.62 -2.68 -7.43
CA ALA A 120 -8.78 -3.10 -8.56
C ALA A 120 -9.59 -3.21 -9.85
N ASP A 121 -10.81 -3.77 -9.79
CA ASP A 121 -11.71 -3.80 -10.94
C ASP A 121 -12.03 -2.38 -11.45
N LEU A 122 -12.25 -1.44 -10.54
CA LEU A 122 -12.44 -0.02 -10.89
C LEU A 122 -11.18 0.59 -11.53
N THR A 123 -10.00 0.30 -10.97
CA THR A 123 -8.74 0.75 -11.55
C THR A 123 -8.59 0.22 -12.97
N ILE A 124 -8.92 -1.04 -13.23
CA ILE A 124 -8.87 -1.61 -14.58
C ILE A 124 -9.86 -0.93 -15.52
N CYS A 125 -11.10 -0.68 -15.10
CA CYS A 125 -12.09 0.01 -15.93
C CYS A 125 -11.59 1.39 -16.39
N GLU A 126 -11.04 2.18 -15.46
CA GLU A 126 -10.52 3.52 -15.76
C GLU A 126 -9.20 3.46 -16.54
N GLU A 127 -8.26 2.62 -16.14
CA GLU A 127 -6.91 2.54 -16.72
C GLU A 127 -6.92 1.91 -18.12
N ALA A 128 -7.77 0.91 -18.35
CA ALA A 128 -8.00 0.38 -19.69
C ALA A 128 -8.71 1.41 -20.59
N GLY A 129 -9.67 2.16 -20.04
CA GLY A 129 -10.32 3.27 -20.75
C GLY A 129 -9.32 4.36 -21.15
N GLU A 130 -8.45 4.74 -20.23
CA GLU A 130 -7.34 5.68 -20.46
C GLU A 130 -6.40 5.17 -21.55
N LEU A 131 -5.99 3.90 -21.49
CA LEU A 131 -5.14 3.28 -22.51
C LEU A 131 -5.79 3.35 -23.91
N VAL A 132 -7.07 2.97 -24.01
CA VAL A 132 -7.81 3.02 -25.28
C VAL A 132 -7.90 4.45 -25.81
N ASN A 133 -8.07 5.45 -24.94
CA ASN A 133 -8.08 6.85 -25.33
C ASN A 133 -6.70 7.31 -25.81
N ARG A 134 -5.61 6.97 -25.09
CA ARG A 134 -4.23 7.27 -25.52
C ARG A 134 -3.93 6.64 -26.88
N LEU A 135 -4.36 5.40 -27.13
CA LEU A 135 -4.13 4.69 -28.40
C LEU A 135 -4.81 5.35 -29.61
N LYS A 136 -5.88 6.13 -29.38
CA LYS A 136 -6.60 6.86 -30.43
C LYS A 136 -6.04 8.26 -30.69
N ASP A 137 -5.25 8.80 -29.77
CA ASP A 137 -4.68 10.14 -29.87
C ASP A 137 -3.24 10.07 -30.42
N PRO A 138 -2.96 10.60 -31.62
CA PRO A 138 -1.62 10.60 -32.20
C PRO A 138 -0.61 11.43 -31.39
N ASN A 139 -1.06 12.31 -30.50
CA ASN A 139 -0.21 13.13 -29.64
C ASN A 139 -0.06 12.56 -28.22
N ALA A 140 -0.66 11.40 -27.92
CA ALA A 140 -0.57 10.80 -26.59
C ALA A 140 0.86 10.36 -26.26
N VAL A 141 1.19 10.44 -24.97
CA VAL A 141 2.50 10.04 -24.45
C VAL A 141 2.53 8.54 -24.19
N PHE A 142 3.53 7.87 -24.78
CA PHE A 142 3.79 6.44 -24.63
C PHE A 142 5.22 6.15 -24.16
N PRO A 143 5.46 5.00 -23.49
CA PRO A 143 4.47 4.00 -23.05
C PRO A 143 3.59 4.52 -21.91
N MET A 144 2.41 3.93 -21.71
CA MET A 144 1.61 4.19 -20.49
C MET A 144 2.08 3.26 -19.37
N PHE A 145 2.44 3.82 -18.22
CA PHE A 145 2.84 3.08 -17.03
C PHE A 145 1.71 3.03 -16.01
N THR A 146 1.64 1.93 -15.27
CA THR A 146 0.71 1.82 -14.14
C THR A 146 1.08 2.77 -13.01
N SER A 147 0.08 3.25 -12.26
CA SER A 147 0.25 4.18 -11.13
C SER A 147 -0.14 3.60 -9.76
N CYS A 148 -0.54 2.32 -9.71
CA CYS A 148 -1.14 1.71 -8.52
C CYS A 148 -0.13 1.40 -7.39
N CYS A 149 1.15 1.22 -7.70
CA CYS A 149 2.20 0.92 -6.73
C CYS A 149 2.83 2.23 -6.20
N PRO A 150 2.69 2.57 -4.91
CA PRO A 150 3.22 3.82 -4.37
C PRO A 150 4.76 3.86 -4.39
N ALA A 151 5.43 2.71 -4.27
CA ALA A 151 6.88 2.65 -4.37
C ALA A 151 7.37 2.98 -5.78
N TRP A 152 6.66 2.52 -6.82
CA TRP A 152 6.94 2.89 -8.21
C TRP A 152 6.69 4.37 -8.46
N VAL A 153 5.57 4.93 -7.98
CA VAL A 153 5.29 6.36 -8.10
C VAL A 153 6.38 7.20 -7.42
N ASN A 154 6.77 6.84 -6.18
CA ASN A 154 7.88 7.49 -5.48
C ASN A 154 9.20 7.42 -6.28
N TYR A 155 9.46 6.28 -6.95
CA TYR A 155 10.65 6.13 -7.80
C TYR A 155 10.61 7.09 -8.99
N VAL A 156 9.48 7.16 -9.70
CA VAL A 156 9.31 8.06 -10.85
C VAL A 156 9.49 9.51 -10.41
N GLU A 157 8.82 9.94 -9.33
CA GLU A 157 8.92 11.32 -8.83
C GLU A 157 10.34 11.71 -8.41
N GLN A 158 11.10 10.79 -7.80
CA GLN A 158 12.43 11.08 -7.28
C GLN A 158 13.56 10.89 -8.29
N SER A 159 13.45 9.90 -9.17
CA SER A 159 14.57 9.39 -9.98
C SER A 159 14.31 9.41 -11.48
N ALA A 160 13.05 9.53 -11.92
CA ALA A 160 12.72 9.55 -13.34
C ALA A 160 11.52 10.46 -13.66
N PRO A 161 11.56 11.76 -13.28
CA PRO A 161 10.41 12.66 -13.35
C PRO A 161 9.91 12.90 -14.78
N ASP A 162 10.77 12.69 -15.79
CA ASP A 162 10.40 12.77 -17.20
C ASP A 162 9.32 11.74 -17.59
N PHE A 163 9.15 10.66 -16.81
CA PHE A 163 8.09 9.66 -16.99
C PHE A 163 6.81 9.94 -16.20
N ILE A 164 6.71 11.07 -15.48
CA ILE A 164 5.45 11.46 -14.82
C ILE A 164 4.27 11.52 -15.82
N PRO A 165 4.41 12.11 -17.03
CA PRO A 165 3.33 12.12 -18.03
C PRO A 165 2.96 10.71 -18.54
N ASN A 166 3.85 9.74 -18.40
CA ASN A 166 3.62 8.35 -18.80
C ASN A 166 2.78 7.58 -17.76
N LEU A 167 2.74 8.01 -16.49
CA LEU A 167 1.90 7.37 -15.48
C LEU A 167 0.41 7.49 -15.84
N SER A 168 -0.35 6.42 -15.59
CA SER A 168 -1.81 6.48 -15.64
C SER A 168 -2.32 7.51 -14.64
N SER A 169 -3.33 8.27 -15.06
CA SER A 169 -4.06 9.20 -14.21
C SER A 169 -4.90 8.51 -13.13
N CYS A 170 -5.10 7.20 -13.26
CA CYS A 170 -5.90 6.40 -12.34
C CYS A 170 -5.29 6.40 -10.94
N ARG A 171 -6.13 6.45 -9.91
CA ARG A 171 -5.71 6.22 -8.53
C ARG A 171 -5.46 4.73 -8.30
N SER A 172 -4.68 4.40 -7.27
CA SER A 172 -4.51 3.00 -6.85
C SER A 172 -5.84 2.37 -6.42
N PRO A 173 -5.96 1.03 -6.46
CA PRO A 173 -7.15 0.31 -5.98
C PRO A 173 -7.58 0.71 -4.57
N GLN A 174 -6.60 0.88 -3.68
CA GLN A 174 -6.83 1.36 -2.32
C GLN A 174 -7.39 2.78 -2.31
N GLY A 175 -6.83 3.69 -3.11
CA GLY A 175 -7.28 5.07 -3.19
C GLY A 175 -8.69 5.22 -3.79
N MET A 176 -8.99 4.44 -4.84
CA MET A 176 -10.30 4.41 -5.48
C MET A 176 -11.37 3.90 -4.53
N LEU A 177 -11.15 2.73 -3.91
CA LEU A 177 -12.11 2.15 -2.98
C LEU A 177 -12.32 3.04 -1.75
N SER A 178 -11.26 3.64 -1.21
CA SER A 178 -11.38 4.59 -0.08
C SER A 178 -12.27 5.79 -0.42
N SER A 179 -12.17 6.30 -1.65
CA SER A 179 -13.04 7.39 -2.13
C SER A 179 -14.50 6.96 -2.16
N LEU A 180 -14.80 5.75 -2.61
CA LEU A 180 -16.17 5.22 -2.61
C LEU A 180 -16.69 4.97 -1.19
N ILE A 181 -15.86 4.42 -0.31
CA ILE A 181 -16.21 4.20 1.10
C ILE A 181 -16.54 5.52 1.80
N LYS A 182 -15.82 6.61 1.51
CA LYS A 182 -16.08 7.90 2.17
C LYS A 182 -17.21 8.71 1.52
N ASN A 183 -17.48 8.54 0.23
CA ASN A 183 -18.41 9.43 -0.49
C ASN A 183 -19.71 8.75 -0.95
N TYR A 184 -19.69 7.44 -1.17
CA TYR A 184 -20.83 6.68 -1.69
C TYR A 184 -21.50 5.81 -0.63
N LEU A 185 -20.70 5.11 0.18
CA LEU A 185 -21.22 4.24 1.25
C LEU A 185 -22.11 4.97 2.27
N PRO A 186 -21.80 6.21 2.75
CA PRO A 186 -22.67 6.90 3.70
C PRO A 186 -24.07 7.14 3.13
N LYS A 187 -24.16 7.45 1.83
CA LYS A 187 -25.44 7.66 1.12
C LYS A 187 -26.26 6.38 1.05
N LEU A 188 -25.62 5.23 0.83
CA LEU A 188 -26.27 3.92 0.83
C LEU A 188 -26.80 3.53 2.21
N LEU A 189 -26.07 3.90 3.26
CA LEU A 189 -26.42 3.58 4.64
C LEU A 189 -27.36 4.62 5.29
N GLY A 190 -27.60 5.76 4.63
CA GLY A 190 -28.40 6.85 5.17
C GLY A 190 -27.74 7.58 6.34
N ILE A 191 -26.40 7.65 6.37
CA ILE A 191 -25.60 8.29 7.43
C ILE A 191 -24.68 9.39 6.86
N GLN A 192 -24.10 10.21 7.73
CA GLN A 192 -23.14 11.24 7.35
C GLN A 192 -21.74 10.66 7.07
N GLN A 193 -20.95 11.38 6.29
CA GLN A 193 -19.60 10.96 5.89
C GLN A 193 -18.64 10.79 7.08
N ASP A 194 -18.77 11.62 8.11
CA ASP A 194 -17.95 11.58 9.33
C ASP A 194 -18.35 10.47 10.31
N GLU A 195 -19.49 9.80 10.04
CA GLU A 195 -19.95 8.60 10.75
C GLU A 195 -19.31 7.31 10.20
N VAL A 196 -18.59 7.37 9.08
CA VAL A 196 -17.80 6.25 8.56
C VAL A 196 -16.33 6.44 8.94
N LEU A 197 -15.76 5.48 9.67
CA LEU A 197 -14.34 5.44 10.05
C LEU A 197 -13.56 4.54 9.09
#